data_AF-W2CGL0-F1
#
_entry.id   AF-W2CGL0-F1
#
_cell.length_a   1.000
_cell.length_b   1.000
_cell.length_c   1.000
_cell.angle_alpha   90.00
_cell.angle_beta   90.00
_cell.angle_gamma   90.00
#
_symmetry.space_group_name_H-M   'P 1'
#
loop_
_entity.id
_entity.type
_entity.pdbx_description
1 polymer ?
#
loop_
_entity_poly.entity_id
_entity_poly.type
_entity_poly.pdbx_seq_one_letter_code
_entity_poly.pdbx_strand_id
1 'polypeptide(L)'
;MKKLLMLLLLPLLLQGCTKDEESKTTYGLVLDGYVTFSVSDAQGNDLLDPASTSPKAVDLSKVKVIYIENGKEKVCYNPLSDAPQAFHLVKPQADLNHYALIVYTDNGKIEMKEHVSSPITITATTILEWEDGHRDVIDMEYLSPGNGNASRFQQKAWVNGRLIWDPANKIGGTQPIYEIKR
;
A
#
# COMPACT_ATOMS: atom_id res chain seq x y z
N MET A 1 -18.68 -52.09 -38.38
CA MET A 1 -17.55 -51.26 -37.88
C MET A 1 -17.96 -49.91 -37.27
N LYS A 2 -19.23 -49.45 -37.36
CA LYS A 2 -19.66 -48.18 -36.71
C LYS A 2 -20.06 -48.30 -35.23
N LYS A 3 -20.47 -49.49 -34.76
CA LYS A 3 -20.92 -49.69 -33.36
C LYS A 3 -19.79 -49.97 -32.36
N LEU A 4 -18.60 -50.32 -32.85
CA LEU A 4 -17.43 -50.60 -32.00
C LEU A 4 -16.67 -49.31 -31.63
N LEU A 5 -16.73 -48.29 -32.50
CA LEU A 5 -16.08 -46.99 -32.27
C LEU A 5 -16.74 -46.21 -31.11
N MET A 6 -18.03 -46.45 -30.85
CA MET A 6 -18.80 -45.76 -29.81
C MET A 6 -18.48 -46.28 -28.40
N LEU A 7 -17.97 -47.51 -28.27
CA LEU A 7 -17.58 -48.10 -26.98
C LEU A 7 -16.21 -47.62 -26.49
N LEU A 8 -15.31 -47.18 -27.38
CA LEU A 8 -13.97 -46.70 -27.03
C LEU A 8 -13.94 -45.25 -26.52
N LEU A 9 -15.03 -44.49 -26.70
CA LEU A 9 -15.15 -43.09 -26.24
C LEU A 9 -15.72 -42.97 -24.82
N LEU A 10 -16.25 -44.06 -24.26
CA LEU A 10 -16.88 -44.09 -22.94
C LEU A 10 -15.91 -43.94 -21.74
N PRO A 11 -14.65 -44.43 -21.77
CA PRO A 11 -13.72 -44.27 -20.65
C PRO A 11 -13.13 -42.86 -20.52
N LEU A 12 -13.15 -42.06 -21.59
CA LEU A 12 -12.61 -40.69 -21.62
C LEU A 12 -13.49 -39.69 -20.87
N LEU A 13 -14.73 -40.04 -20.55
CA LEU A 13 -15.68 -39.18 -19.81
C LEU A 13 -15.63 -39.41 -18.29
N LEU A 14 -14.86 -40.40 -17.81
CA LEU A 14 -14.77 -40.74 -16.39
C LEU A 14 -13.54 -40.16 -15.68
N GLN A 15 -12.71 -39.36 -16.35
CA GLN A 15 -11.75 -38.48 -15.68
C GLN A 15 -12.44 -37.22 -15.17
N GLY A 16 -13.45 -37.41 -14.31
CA GLY A 16 -13.91 -36.35 -13.44
C GLY A 16 -12.79 -36.08 -12.44
N CYS A 17 -12.15 -34.91 -12.53
CA CYS A 17 -11.26 -34.43 -11.48
C CYS A 17 -12.04 -34.42 -10.16
N THR A 18 -11.83 -35.43 -9.31
CA THR A 18 -12.11 -35.29 -7.88
C THR A 18 -10.99 -34.44 -7.31
N LYS A 19 -11.09 -33.13 -7.56
CA LYS A 19 -10.33 -32.19 -6.75
C LYS A 19 -11.04 -32.22 -5.41
N ASP A 20 -10.45 -32.91 -4.45
CA ASP A 20 -10.77 -32.71 -3.05
C ASP A 20 -10.42 -31.25 -2.76
N GLU A 21 -11.40 -30.38 -2.99
CA GLU A 21 -11.34 -29.03 -2.49
C GLU A 21 -11.62 -29.13 -1.00
N GLU A 22 -10.58 -29.47 -0.23
CA GLU A 22 -10.40 -28.71 1.00
C GLU A 22 -10.46 -27.25 0.56
N SER A 23 -11.62 -26.63 0.75
CA SER A 23 -11.80 -25.21 0.62
C SER A 23 -10.89 -24.58 1.66
N LYS A 24 -9.60 -24.46 1.36
CA LYS A 24 -8.76 -23.44 1.96
C LYS A 24 -9.48 -22.17 1.59
N THR A 25 -10.24 -21.61 2.53
CA THR A 25 -10.74 -20.25 2.44
C THR A 25 -9.55 -19.40 2.05
N THR A 26 -9.46 -19.06 0.76
CA THR A 26 -8.47 -18.14 0.25
C THR A 26 -8.90 -16.80 0.81
N TYR A 27 -8.41 -16.46 2.00
CA TYR A 27 -8.51 -15.10 2.49
C TYR A 27 -7.84 -14.22 1.43
N GLY A 28 -8.59 -13.29 0.84
CA GLY A 28 -8.01 -12.30 -0.05
C GLY A 28 -6.87 -11.58 0.67
N LEU A 29 -5.75 -11.39 -0.01
CA LEU A 29 -4.63 -10.63 0.53
C LEU A 29 -5.03 -9.15 0.60
N VAL A 30 -5.16 -8.62 1.82
CA VAL A 30 -5.37 -7.18 2.05
C VAL A 30 -4.05 -6.57 2.50
N LEU A 31 -3.55 -5.61 1.74
CA LEU A 31 -2.40 -4.79 2.11
C LEU A 31 -2.89 -3.33 2.18
N ASP A 32 -3.22 -2.91 3.39
CA ASP A 32 -3.74 -1.56 3.64
C ASP A 32 -2.65 -0.76 4.35
N GLY A 33 -1.99 0.15 3.62
CA GLY A 33 -0.87 0.93 4.10
C GLY A 33 -0.57 2.11 3.20
N TYR A 34 -1.07 3.27 3.59
CA TYR A 34 -0.78 4.53 2.91
C TYR A 34 -0.87 5.72 3.87
N VAL A 35 -0.30 6.86 3.46
CA VAL A 35 -0.55 8.17 4.06
C VAL A 35 -0.88 9.15 2.93
N THR A 36 -1.90 9.99 3.15
CA THR A 36 -2.29 11.04 2.20
C THR A 36 -1.62 12.34 2.60
N PHE A 37 -0.91 12.98 1.68
CA PHE A 37 -0.25 14.25 1.88
C PHE A 37 -0.96 15.37 1.12
N SER A 38 -1.16 16.50 1.78
CA SER A 38 -1.42 17.78 1.11
C SER A 38 -0.17 18.66 1.24
N VAL A 39 0.20 19.37 0.18
CA VAL A 39 1.37 20.24 0.18
C VAL A 39 0.94 21.61 -0.28
N SER A 40 1.15 22.61 0.56
CA SER A 40 0.77 23.99 0.25
C SER A 40 1.82 24.98 0.72
N ASP A 41 1.80 26.18 0.16
CA ASP A 41 2.64 27.27 0.65
C ASP A 41 2.04 27.96 1.88
N ALA A 42 2.74 28.99 2.38
CA ALA A 42 2.30 29.81 3.50
C ALA A 42 1.00 30.58 3.23
N GLN A 43 0.63 30.80 1.96
CA GLN A 43 -0.63 31.45 1.56
C GLN A 43 -1.77 30.43 1.36
N GLY A 44 -1.47 29.13 1.42
CA GLY A 44 -2.42 28.04 1.22
C GLY A 44 -2.61 27.65 -0.25
N ASN A 45 -1.76 28.12 -1.16
CA ASN A 45 -1.80 27.66 -2.54
C ASN A 45 -1.34 26.21 -2.62
N ASP A 46 -2.02 25.41 -3.43
CA ASP A 46 -1.70 24.01 -3.66
C ASP A 46 -0.41 23.88 -4.48
N LEU A 47 0.59 23.20 -3.92
CA LEU A 47 1.87 22.97 -4.57
C LEU A 47 1.92 21.62 -5.30
N LEU A 48 0.91 20.77 -5.14
CA LEU A 48 0.73 19.53 -5.90
C LEU A 48 -0.07 19.74 -7.19
N ASP A 49 -0.71 20.90 -7.37
CA ASP A 49 -1.40 21.25 -8.60
C ASP A 49 -0.42 21.29 -9.79
N PRO A 50 -0.59 20.44 -10.83
CA PRO A 50 0.25 20.45 -12.02
C PRO A 50 0.25 21.78 -12.79
N ALA A 51 -0.75 22.63 -12.58
CA ALA A 51 -0.83 23.96 -13.18
C ALA A 51 -0.21 25.06 -12.31
N SER A 52 0.31 24.72 -11.11
CA SER A 52 0.92 25.67 -10.20
C SER A 52 2.13 26.36 -10.85
N THR A 53 2.14 27.69 -10.83
CA THR A 53 3.25 28.52 -11.31
C THR A 53 4.22 28.90 -10.19
N SER A 54 3.99 28.40 -8.98
CA SER A 54 4.85 28.67 -7.83
C SER A 54 6.26 28.13 -8.09
N PRO A 55 7.33 28.87 -7.72
CA PRO A 55 8.69 28.33 -7.76
C PRO A 55 8.89 27.19 -6.75
N LYS A 56 7.94 26.97 -5.84
CA LYS A 56 7.89 25.85 -4.88
C LYS A 56 6.96 24.71 -5.32
N ALA A 57 6.43 24.75 -6.54
CA ALA A 57 5.61 23.67 -7.07
C ALA A 57 6.39 22.35 -7.03
N VAL A 58 5.71 21.28 -6.61
CA VAL A 58 6.34 19.97 -6.44
C VAL A 58 6.60 19.34 -7.80
N ASP A 59 7.86 19.03 -8.08
CA ASP A 59 8.24 18.24 -9.24
C ASP A 59 8.12 16.75 -8.90
N LEU A 60 6.94 16.17 -9.18
CA LEU A 60 6.66 14.76 -8.90
C LEU A 60 7.61 13.78 -9.61
N SER A 61 8.30 14.18 -10.69
CA SER A 61 9.29 13.33 -11.34
C SER A 61 10.55 13.09 -10.50
N LYS A 62 10.79 13.96 -9.50
CA LYS A 62 11.93 13.90 -8.59
C LYS A 62 11.59 13.34 -7.20
N VAL A 63 10.29 13.21 -6.89
CA VAL A 63 9.84 12.60 -5.63
C VAL A 63 10.19 11.12 -5.61
N LYS A 64 10.70 10.66 -4.48
CA LYS A 64 11.05 9.25 -4.26
C LYS A 64 10.38 8.73 -2.99
N VAL A 65 9.80 7.56 -3.10
CA VAL A 65 9.41 6.74 -1.95
C VAL A 65 10.49 5.70 -1.74
N ILE A 66 10.95 5.54 -0.49
CA ILE A 66 12.08 4.69 -0.13
C ILE A 66 11.63 3.76 0.99
N TYR A 67 11.78 2.45 0.79
CA TYR A 67 11.55 1.44 1.82
C TYR A 67 12.86 1.04 2.51
N ILE A 68 12.77 0.61 3.77
CA ILE A 68 13.91 0.14 4.56
C ILE A 68 13.95 -1.39 4.53
N GLU A 69 14.63 -1.95 3.54
CA GLU A 69 14.79 -3.40 3.42
C GLU A 69 16.10 -3.86 4.07
N ASN A 70 16.00 -4.71 5.09
CA ASN A 70 17.16 -5.25 5.82
C ASN A 70 18.12 -4.16 6.34
N GLY A 71 17.54 -3.05 6.85
CA GLY A 71 18.29 -1.90 7.35
C GLY A 71 18.94 -1.05 6.28
N LYS A 72 18.59 -1.25 5.00
CA LYS A 72 19.11 -0.45 3.88
C LYS A 72 17.98 0.25 3.14
N GLU A 73 18.26 1.48 2.74
CA GLU A 73 17.37 2.27 1.91
C GLU A 73 17.31 1.70 0.49
N LYS A 74 16.08 1.57 -0.03
CA LYS A 74 15.82 1.14 -1.40
C LYS A 74 14.71 1.99 -1.98
N VAL A 75 15.02 2.73 -3.05
CA VAL A 75 14.03 3.50 -3.80
C VAL A 75 13.01 2.54 -4.41
N CYS A 76 11.73 2.82 -4.19
CA CYS A 76 10.62 2.02 -4.68
C CYS A 76 10.47 2.20 -6.19
N TYR A 77 10.52 1.09 -6.90
CA TYR A 77 10.18 1.04 -8.31
C TYR A 77 9.66 -0.35 -8.67
N ASN A 78 8.38 -0.43 -9.03
CA ASN A 78 7.77 -1.63 -9.57
C ASN A 78 6.99 -1.30 -10.85
N PRO A 79 7.54 -1.54 -12.05
CA PRO A 79 6.89 -1.18 -13.30
C PRO A 79 5.60 -1.98 -13.58
N LEU A 80 5.33 -3.04 -12.81
CA LEU A 80 4.11 -3.85 -12.91
C LEU A 80 3.00 -3.40 -11.95
N SER A 81 3.24 -2.36 -11.14
CA SER A 81 2.26 -1.76 -10.22
C SER A 81 1.51 -0.62 -10.90
N ASP A 82 0.25 -0.40 -10.53
CA ASP A 82 -0.54 0.78 -10.95
C ASP A 82 0.06 2.09 -10.39
N ALA A 83 0.88 1.99 -9.33
CA ALA A 83 1.69 3.07 -8.79
C ALA A 83 3.17 2.63 -8.74
N PRO A 84 3.93 2.75 -9.85
CA PRO A 84 5.29 2.21 -9.93
C PRO A 84 6.26 2.78 -8.91
N GLN A 85 6.12 4.07 -8.57
CA GLN A 85 6.97 4.76 -7.60
C GLN A 85 6.41 4.72 -6.17
N ALA A 86 5.41 3.87 -5.91
CA ALA A 86 4.70 3.75 -4.63
C ALA A 86 3.98 5.05 -4.19
N PHE A 87 3.60 5.91 -5.14
CA PHE A 87 2.68 7.00 -4.88
C PHE A 87 1.78 7.26 -6.09
N HIS A 88 0.67 7.97 -5.87
CA HIS A 88 -0.12 8.55 -6.96
C HIS A 88 -0.68 9.93 -6.57
N LEU A 89 -0.84 10.79 -7.57
CA LEU A 89 -1.47 12.08 -7.42
C LEU A 89 -2.99 11.93 -7.60
N VAL A 90 -3.74 12.32 -6.58
CA VAL A 90 -5.20 12.39 -6.60
C VAL A 90 -5.61 13.81 -6.95
N LYS A 91 -6.43 13.94 -7.99
CA LYS A 91 -7.03 15.22 -8.39
C LYS A 91 -8.16 15.63 -7.45
N PRO A 92 -8.51 16.92 -7.40
CA PRO A 92 -9.71 17.38 -6.71
C PRO A 92 -10.98 16.63 -7.16
N GLN A 93 -11.82 16.26 -6.20
CA GLN A 93 -13.11 15.58 -6.37
C GLN A 93 -14.16 16.20 -5.43
N ALA A 94 -15.39 15.71 -5.44
CA ALA A 94 -16.53 16.36 -4.75
C ALA A 94 -16.28 16.65 -3.26
N ASP A 95 -15.48 15.83 -2.58
CA ASP A 95 -15.11 15.92 -1.17
C ASP A 95 -13.65 16.37 -0.93
N LEU A 96 -12.85 16.52 -1.99
CA LEU A 96 -11.45 16.92 -1.95
C LEU A 96 -11.22 18.12 -2.88
N ASN A 97 -11.05 19.32 -2.32
CA ASN A 97 -10.94 20.56 -3.09
C ASN A 97 -9.51 20.92 -3.54
N HIS A 98 -8.54 20.05 -3.30
CA HIS A 98 -7.11 20.23 -3.62
C HIS A 98 -6.52 18.92 -4.15
N TYR A 99 -5.35 18.99 -4.76
CA TYR A 99 -4.57 17.80 -5.12
C TYR A 99 -3.98 17.17 -3.86
N ALA A 100 -3.97 15.84 -3.82
CA ALA A 100 -3.40 15.08 -2.72
C ALA A 100 -2.45 14.01 -3.24
N LEU A 101 -1.35 13.79 -2.53
CA LEU A 101 -0.37 12.74 -2.85
C LEU A 101 -0.62 11.55 -1.93
N ILE A 102 -1.10 10.44 -2.46
CA ILE A 102 -1.20 9.20 -1.70
C ILE A 102 0.12 8.47 -1.84
N VAL A 103 0.79 8.24 -0.71
CA VAL A 103 2.05 7.50 -0.62
C VAL A 103 1.77 6.14 0.00
N TYR A 104 2.04 5.08 -0.76
CA TYR A 104 1.98 3.71 -0.27
C TYR A 104 3.22 3.42 0.57
N THR A 105 3.00 2.82 1.73
CA THR A 105 4.05 2.58 2.71
C THR A 105 4.51 1.14 2.66
N ASP A 106 5.76 0.92 3.08
CA ASP A 106 6.24 -0.41 3.42
C ASP A 106 5.29 -1.02 4.47
N ASN A 107 4.94 -2.28 4.26
CA ASN A 107 4.06 -3.05 5.14
C ASN A 107 4.82 -4.12 5.94
N GLY A 108 6.16 -4.07 5.86
CA GLY A 108 7.08 -4.93 6.57
C GLY A 108 7.11 -6.35 6.03
N LYS A 109 8.21 -7.06 6.30
CA LYS A 109 8.33 -8.49 5.99
C LYS A 109 8.05 -9.30 7.26
N ILE A 110 7.11 -10.24 7.18
CA ILE A 110 7.17 -11.41 8.06
C ILE A 110 7.97 -12.44 7.28
N GLU A 111 9.15 -12.80 7.79
CA GLU A 111 9.79 -14.03 7.34
C GLU A 111 8.87 -15.18 7.76
N MET A 112 8.15 -15.80 6.81
CA MET A 112 7.28 -16.96 7.04
C MET A 112 8.09 -18.22 7.38
N LYS A 113 9.12 -18.10 8.23
CA LYS A 113 9.91 -19.23 8.69
C LYS A 113 9.16 -20.07 9.71
N GLU A 114 8.13 -19.51 10.36
CA GLU A 114 7.26 -20.23 11.29
C GLU A 114 5.80 -19.85 11.07
N HIS A 115 4.89 -20.81 11.24
CA HIS A 115 3.45 -20.56 11.27
C HIS A 115 3.14 -19.65 12.47
N VAL A 116 3.08 -18.34 12.24
CA VAL A 116 2.60 -17.39 13.25
C VAL A 116 1.10 -17.62 13.42
N SER A 117 0.71 -18.35 14.46
CA SER A 117 -0.69 -18.73 14.74
C SER A 117 -1.49 -17.62 15.43
N SER A 118 -0.81 -16.62 16.00
CA SER A 118 -1.44 -15.53 16.74
C SER A 118 -1.28 -14.19 15.99
N PRO A 119 -2.15 -13.20 16.24
CA PRO A 119 -1.95 -11.88 15.70
C PRO A 119 -0.64 -11.26 16.19
N ILE A 120 0.07 -10.56 15.31
CA ILE A 120 1.30 -9.83 15.65
C ILE A 120 1.25 -8.41 15.11
N THR A 121 1.92 -7.52 15.84
CA THR A 121 2.18 -6.15 15.40
C THR A 121 3.44 -6.11 14.55
N ILE A 122 3.36 -5.42 13.41
CA ILE A 122 4.50 -5.17 12.52
C ILE A 122 4.68 -3.67 12.45
N THR A 123 5.93 -3.23 12.56
CA THR A 123 6.30 -1.84 12.31
C THR A 123 7.09 -1.75 11.01
N ALA A 124 6.87 -0.71 10.24
CA ALA A 124 7.65 -0.42 9.04
C ALA A 124 7.88 1.07 8.90
N THR A 125 9.02 1.43 8.31
CA THR A 125 9.40 2.81 8.04
C THR A 125 9.53 3.02 6.55
N THR A 126 8.93 4.09 6.05
CA THR A 126 9.03 4.57 4.68
C THR A 126 9.55 5.99 4.70
N ILE A 127 10.37 6.37 3.72
CA ILE A 127 10.86 7.73 3.59
C ILE A 127 10.29 8.32 2.30
N LEU A 128 9.68 9.50 2.42
CA LEU A 128 9.29 10.34 1.30
C LEU A 128 10.37 11.41 1.11
N GLU A 129 11.15 11.27 0.06
CA GLU A 129 12.20 12.23 -0.30
C GLU A 129 11.72 13.14 -1.43
N TRP A 130 11.92 14.43 -1.23
CA TRP A 130 11.49 15.49 -2.13
C TRP A 130 12.62 15.99 -3.04
N GLU A 131 12.27 16.85 -3.99
CA GLU A 131 13.17 17.38 -5.01
C GLU A 131 14.35 18.18 -4.45
N ASP A 132 14.20 18.78 -3.27
CA ASP A 132 15.23 19.54 -2.55
C ASP A 132 16.05 18.68 -1.58
N GLY A 133 15.78 17.37 -1.53
CA GLY A 133 16.39 16.44 -0.59
C GLY A 133 15.80 16.47 0.81
N HIS A 134 14.73 17.25 1.06
CA HIS A 134 13.96 17.13 2.29
C HIS A 134 13.37 15.72 2.40
N ARG A 135 13.27 15.20 3.62
CA ARG A 135 12.81 13.84 3.89
C ARG A 135 11.74 13.88 4.98
N ASP A 136 10.56 13.37 4.64
CA ASP A 136 9.54 13.03 5.62
C ASP A 136 9.65 11.53 5.95
N VAL A 137 9.76 11.22 7.24
CA VAL A 137 9.83 9.84 7.74
C VAL A 137 8.43 9.40 8.13
N ILE A 138 7.95 8.32 7.52
CA ILE A 138 6.63 7.74 7.74
C ILE A 138 6.81 6.42 8.47
N ASP A 139 6.41 6.37 9.73
CA ASP A 139 6.40 5.13 10.51
C ASP A 139 4.98 4.60 10.58
N MET A 140 4.83 3.28 10.42
CA MET A 140 3.55 2.61 10.34
C MET A 140 3.52 1.43 11.31
N GLU A 141 2.36 1.24 11.95
CA GLU A 141 2.05 0.04 12.73
C GLU A 141 0.93 -0.72 12.02
N TYR A 142 1.11 -2.03 11.82
CA TYR A 142 0.15 -2.92 11.19
C TYR A 142 -0.18 -4.09 12.09
N LEU A 143 -1.43 -4.56 11.99
CA LEU A 143 -1.86 -5.86 12.49
C LEU A 143 -1.71 -6.90 11.38
N SER A 144 -0.97 -7.96 11.67
CA SER A 144 -1.04 -9.22 10.93
C SER A 144 -1.85 -10.22 11.76
N PRO A 145 -2.98 -10.75 11.26
CA PRO A 145 -3.90 -11.56 12.07
C PRO A 145 -3.39 -12.97 12.39
N GLY A 146 -2.27 -13.41 11.79
CA GLY A 146 -1.71 -14.75 11.99
C GLY A 146 -2.44 -15.83 11.19
N ASN A 147 -2.29 -17.10 11.60
CA ASN A 147 -2.90 -18.27 10.97
C ASN A 147 -2.60 -18.41 9.46
N GLY A 148 -1.36 -18.08 9.07
CA GLY A 148 -0.95 -18.13 7.66
C GLY A 148 -1.54 -17.01 6.80
N ASN A 149 -2.25 -16.04 7.38
CA ASN A 149 -2.78 -14.89 6.66
C ASN A 149 -1.66 -13.84 6.44
N ALA A 150 -1.40 -13.52 5.18
CA ALA A 150 -0.40 -12.54 4.77
C ALA A 150 -0.92 -11.09 4.79
N SER A 151 -2.17 -10.86 5.17
CA SER A 151 -2.78 -9.53 5.20
C SER A 151 -2.15 -8.61 6.24
N ARG A 152 -2.19 -7.31 5.96
CA ARG A 152 -1.66 -6.23 6.78
C ARG A 152 -2.74 -5.17 6.90
N PHE A 153 -3.20 -4.93 8.12
CA PHE A 153 -4.20 -3.91 8.40
C PHE A 153 -3.53 -2.78 9.14
N GLN A 154 -3.55 -1.59 8.55
CA GLN A 154 -3.03 -0.39 9.19
C GLN A 154 -3.68 -0.17 10.56
N GLN A 155 -2.87 0.11 11.57
CA GLN A 155 -3.32 0.43 12.93
C GLN A 155 -2.94 1.85 13.30
N LYS A 156 -1.71 2.28 13.00
CA LYS A 156 -1.22 3.63 13.33
C LYS A 156 -0.29 4.15 12.25
N ALA A 157 -0.24 5.48 12.14
CA ALA A 157 0.71 6.18 11.29
C ALA A 157 1.32 7.37 12.03
N TRP A 158 2.62 7.54 11.87
CA TRP A 158 3.37 8.71 12.30
C TRP A 158 4.08 9.31 11.11
N VAL A 159 4.16 10.64 11.09
CA VAL A 159 5.00 11.38 10.15
C VAL A 159 5.93 12.27 10.96
N ASN A 160 7.24 12.14 10.73
CA ASN A 160 8.30 12.84 11.47
C ASN A 160 8.15 12.71 13.00
N GLY A 161 7.81 11.50 13.46
CA GLY A 161 7.60 11.19 14.88
C GLY A 161 6.28 11.71 15.47
N ARG A 162 5.47 12.46 14.72
CA ARG A 162 4.13 12.89 15.16
C ARG A 162 3.10 11.81 14.83
N LEU A 163 2.35 11.36 15.83
CA LEU A 163 1.20 10.47 15.60
C LEU A 163 0.09 11.24 14.87
N ILE A 164 -0.27 10.78 13.67
CA ILE A 164 -1.29 11.42 12.82
C ILE A 164 -2.58 10.61 12.74
N TRP A 165 -2.50 9.31 13.02
CA TRP A 165 -3.64 8.40 12.87
C TRP A 165 -3.54 7.23 13.84
N ASP A 166 -4.58 7.08 14.66
CA ASP A 166 -4.83 5.93 15.54
C ASP A 166 -6.35 5.85 15.78
N PRO A 167 -7.08 5.10 14.93
CA PRO A 167 -8.54 5.08 14.97
C PRO A 167 -9.07 4.42 16.26
N ALA A 168 -8.31 3.49 16.86
CA ALA A 168 -8.69 2.87 18.14
C ALA A 168 -8.75 3.91 19.26
N ASN A 169 -7.86 4.90 19.22
CA ASN A 169 -7.83 6.03 20.15
C ASN A 169 -8.49 7.32 19.61
N LYS A 170 -9.22 7.23 18.49
CA LYS A 170 -9.92 8.37 17.83
C LYS A 170 -8.98 9.53 17.47
N ILE A 171 -7.76 9.23 17.08
CA ILE A 171 -6.78 10.22 16.60
C ILE A 171 -6.79 10.22 15.07
N GLY A 172 -6.89 11.42 14.48
CA GLY A 172 -6.99 11.61 13.04
C GLY A 172 -8.43 11.53 12.52
N GLY A 173 -8.58 11.23 11.23
CA GLY A 173 -9.87 11.05 10.56
C GLY A 173 -10.13 9.59 10.15
N THR A 174 -10.98 9.40 9.15
CA THR A 174 -11.23 8.09 8.52
C THR A 174 -10.00 7.52 7.82
N GLN A 175 -9.02 8.37 7.50
CA GLN A 175 -7.77 8.03 6.84
C GLN A 175 -6.61 8.86 7.42
N PRO A 176 -5.37 8.37 7.29
CA PRO A 176 -4.17 9.10 7.69
C PRO A 176 -3.88 10.25 6.71
N ILE A 177 -3.99 11.49 7.20
CA ILE A 177 -3.69 12.70 6.41
C ILE A 177 -2.61 13.50 7.12
N TYR A 178 -1.63 13.98 6.35
CA TYR A 178 -0.58 14.88 6.84
C TYR A 178 -0.46 16.10 5.93
N GLU A 179 -0.45 17.29 6.54
CA GLU A 179 -0.30 18.55 5.82
C GLU A 179 1.15 19.03 5.89
N ILE A 180 1.72 19.36 4.73
CA ILE A 180 3.03 19.96 4.61
C ILE A 180 2.87 21.43 4.19
N LYS A 181 3.57 22.31 4.91
CA LYS A 181 3.66 23.74 4.60
C LYS A 181 5.09 24.07 4.15
N ARG A 182 5.24 24.62 2.94
CA ARG A 182 6.53 24.96 2.32
C ARG A 182 6.77 26.46 2.10
#